data_AF-A0A100XY94-F1
#
_entry.id   AF-A0A100XY94-F1
#
_cell.length_a   1.000
_cell.length_b   1.000
_cell.length_c   1.000
_cell.angle_alpha   90.00
_cell.angle_beta   90.00
_cell.angle_gamma   90.00
#
_symmetry.space_group_name_H-M   'P 1'
#
loop_
_entity.id
_entity.type
_entity.pdbx_description
1 polymer ?
#
loop_
_entity_poly.entity_id
_entity_poly.type
_entity_poly.pdbx_seq_one_letter_code
_entity_poly.pdbx_strand_id
1 'polypeptide(L)'
;MDVLDVKVPRRTLGHLLLVFLLSTLGGYWAGAASPDTALEAVRKIIGQIGPISDSSFHNFVKIFTNNSMVALLTFISGLFFGLGPWFIMAFNGFVVGLVVFAVHRMGGMPMGQILLGLVPHGVVEIPAIALAGVAGIVWYREIISGEGDGGERFRRGAVKGLKLFALSVLLLFVAALIEAYVTPRVAGL
;
A
#
# COMPACT_ATOMS: atom_id res chain seq x y z
N MET A 1 7.38 -3.18 30.15
CA MET A 1 7.20 -4.03 28.95
C MET A 1 7.09 -3.09 27.77
N ASP A 2 8.19 -2.95 27.03
CA ASP A 2 8.22 -2.09 25.85
C ASP A 2 7.54 -2.86 24.71
N VAL A 3 6.25 -2.58 24.48
CA VAL A 3 5.38 -3.35 23.56
C VAL A 3 5.93 -3.32 22.12
N LEU A 4 6.77 -2.32 21.81
CA LEU A 4 7.31 -2.01 20.48
C LEU A 4 8.84 -2.11 20.36
N ASP A 5 9.54 -2.93 21.16
CA ASP A 5 11.02 -3.09 21.07
C ASP A 5 11.53 -3.75 19.75
N VAL A 6 10.69 -3.79 18.71
CA VAL A 6 11.10 -4.18 17.36
C VAL A 6 11.52 -2.94 16.59
N LYS A 7 12.83 -2.71 16.47
CA LYS A 7 13.38 -1.62 15.65
C LYS A 7 12.99 -1.83 14.19
N VAL A 8 12.31 -0.84 13.59
CA VAL A 8 12.00 -0.82 12.16
C VAL A 8 13.28 -0.65 11.35
N PRO A 9 13.61 -1.56 10.41
CA PRO A 9 14.71 -1.37 9.45
C PRO A 9 14.46 -0.19 8.49
N ARG A 10 14.80 1.04 8.93
CA ARG A 10 14.54 2.29 8.20
C ARG A 10 15.08 2.30 6.76
N ARG A 11 16.23 1.66 6.52
CA ARG A 11 16.81 1.55 5.17
C ARG A 11 15.93 0.71 4.24
N THR A 12 15.49 -0.46 4.69
CA THR A 12 14.60 -1.33 3.90
C THR A 12 13.27 -0.64 3.61
N LEU A 13 12.70 0.03 4.61
CA LEU A 13 11.49 0.83 4.43
C LEU A 13 11.70 1.91 3.35
N GLY A 14 12.78 2.69 3.46
CA GLY A 14 13.11 3.74 2.50
C GLY A 14 13.29 3.22 1.08
N HIS A 15 13.93 2.06 0.91
CA HIS A 15 14.10 1.45 -0.40
C HIS A 15 12.76 0.95 -1.00
N LEU A 16 11.87 0.35 -0.20
CA LEU A 16 10.54 -0.06 -0.68
C LEU A 16 9.72 1.14 -1.14
N LEU A 17 9.78 2.24 -0.40
CA LEU A 17 9.15 3.51 -0.77
C LEU A 17 9.78 4.10 -2.04
N LEU A 18 11.11 4.05 -2.18
CA LEU A 18 11.80 4.50 -3.39
C LEU A 18 11.36 3.69 -4.61
N VAL A 19 11.28 2.36 -4.50
CA VAL A 19 10.79 1.50 -5.58
C VAL A 19 9.37 1.89 -5.98
N PHE A 20 8.47 2.08 -5.01
CA PHE A 20 7.12 2.55 -5.28
C PHE A 20 7.10 3.88 -6.05
N LEU A 21 7.89 4.87 -5.61
CA LEU A 21 7.98 6.18 -6.27
C LEU A 21 8.50 6.08 -7.70
N LEU A 22 9.57 5.32 -7.92
CA LEU A 22 10.14 5.11 -9.26
C LEU A 22 9.15 4.38 -10.18
N SER A 23 8.46 3.35 -9.67
CA SER A 23 7.43 2.65 -10.43
C SER A 23 6.21 3.53 -10.72
N THR A 24 5.86 4.45 -9.82
CA THR A 24 4.80 5.45 -10.06
C THR A 24 5.16 6.36 -11.23
N LEU A 25 6.39 6.86 -11.28
CA LEU A 25 6.89 7.63 -12.42
C LEU A 25 6.89 6.79 -13.71
N GLY A 26 7.30 5.53 -13.62
CA GLY A 26 7.27 4.58 -14.74
C GLY A 26 5.84 4.32 -15.26
N GLY A 27 4.87 4.14 -14.37
CA GLY A 27 3.46 3.97 -14.71
C GLY A 27 2.87 5.21 -15.38
N TYR A 28 3.18 6.39 -14.86
CA TYR A 28 2.75 7.65 -15.48
C TYR A 28 3.34 7.81 -16.89
N TRP A 29 4.64 7.55 -17.05
CA TRP A 29 5.31 7.64 -18.34
C TRP A 29 4.78 6.60 -19.35
N ALA A 30 4.53 5.38 -18.91
CA ALA A 30 3.90 4.35 -19.73
C ALA A 30 2.49 4.77 -20.18
N GLY A 31 1.72 5.40 -19.29
CA GLY A 31 0.44 6.01 -19.64
C GLY A 31 0.58 7.09 -20.70
N ALA A 32 1.59 7.95 -20.59
CA ALA A 32 1.87 8.98 -21.58
C ALA A 32 2.29 8.44 -22.95
N ALA A 33 3.02 7.32 -22.97
CA ALA A 33 3.41 6.63 -24.20
C ALA A 33 2.24 5.95 -24.92
N SER A 34 1.28 5.39 -24.17
CA SER A 34 0.10 4.71 -24.70
C SER A 34 -1.19 5.16 -24.02
N PRO A 35 -1.71 6.37 -24.34
CA PRO A 35 -2.82 6.97 -23.60
C PRO A 35 -4.12 6.16 -23.62
N ASP A 36 -4.50 5.62 -24.77
CA ASP A 36 -5.77 4.89 -24.92
C ASP A 36 -5.79 3.62 -24.08
N THR A 37 -4.70 2.86 -24.07
CA THR A 37 -4.53 1.65 -23.25
C THR A 37 -4.60 1.96 -21.76
N ALA A 38 -3.95 3.05 -21.33
CA ALA A 38 -3.98 3.46 -19.93
C ALA A 38 -5.39 3.88 -19.49
N LEU A 39 -6.11 4.62 -20.33
CA LEU A 39 -7.49 5.00 -20.08
C LEU A 39 -8.42 3.79 -19.99
N GLU A 40 -8.27 2.82 -20.89
CA GLU A 40 -9.05 1.58 -20.87
C GLU A 40 -8.77 0.75 -19.61
N ALA A 41 -7.50 0.60 -19.24
CA ALA A 41 -7.09 -0.11 -18.02
C ALA A 41 -7.70 0.55 -16.77
N VAL A 42 -7.65 1.87 -16.68
CA VAL A 42 -8.21 2.61 -15.54
C VAL A 42 -9.73 2.54 -15.51
N ARG A 43 -10.41 2.64 -16.66
CA ARG A 43 -11.87 2.44 -16.75
C ARG A 43 -12.29 1.06 -16.26
N LYS A 44 -11.52 0.02 -16.60
CA LYS A 44 -11.77 -1.35 -16.12
C LYS A 44 -11.61 -1.45 -14.60
N ILE A 45 -10.56 -0.85 -14.04
CA ILE A 45 -10.33 -0.80 -12.58
C ILE A 45 -11.48 -0.07 -11.88
N ILE A 46 -11.87 1.11 -12.35
CA ILE A 46 -12.98 1.88 -11.78
C ILE A 46 -14.30 1.09 -11.88
N GLY A 47 -14.56 0.44 -13.02
CA GLY A 47 -15.75 -0.39 -13.22
C GLY A 47 -15.84 -1.58 -12.26
N GLN A 48 -14.71 -2.15 -11.84
CA GLN A 48 -14.64 -3.21 -10.83
C GLN A 48 -14.83 -2.69 -9.40
N ILE A 49 -14.40 -1.46 -9.13
CA ILE A 49 -14.59 -0.83 -7.83
C ILE A 49 -16.09 -0.51 -7.62
N GLY A 50 -16.86 -0.24 -8.67
CA GLY A 50 -18.28 0.11 -8.56
C GLY A 50 -18.49 1.52 -7.95
N PRO A 51 -19.71 2.07 -8.01
CA PRO A 51 -19.97 3.43 -7.54
C PRO A 51 -19.61 3.59 -6.05
N ILE A 52 -19.08 4.77 -5.71
CA ILE A 52 -18.90 5.18 -4.32
C ILE A 52 -20.28 5.18 -3.69
N SER A 53 -20.43 4.46 -2.57
CA SER A 53 -21.69 4.45 -1.83
C SER A 53 -21.81 5.77 -1.06
N ASP A 54 -23.02 6.32 -0.93
CA ASP A 54 -23.30 7.47 -0.05
C ASP A 54 -22.99 7.16 1.43
N SER A 55 -22.80 5.89 1.78
CA SER A 55 -22.43 5.46 3.12
C SER A 55 -20.91 5.52 3.34
N SER A 56 -20.45 6.49 4.14
CA SER A 56 -19.07 6.56 4.63
C SER A 56 -18.61 5.25 5.27
N PHE A 57 -19.50 4.54 6.00
CA PHE A 57 -19.13 3.27 6.62
C PHE A 57 -18.83 2.18 5.59
N HIS A 58 -19.58 2.12 4.50
CA HIS A 58 -19.30 1.15 3.44
C HIS A 58 -17.97 1.45 2.75
N ASN A 59 -17.68 2.73 2.47
CA ASN A 59 -16.41 3.14 1.89
C ASN A 59 -15.24 2.81 2.85
N PHE A 60 -15.38 3.08 4.15
CA PHE A 60 -14.41 2.69 5.18
C PHE A 60 -14.09 1.19 5.14
N VAL A 61 -15.11 0.33 5.21
CA VAL A 61 -14.93 -1.13 5.22
C VAL A 61 -14.22 -1.58 3.95
N LYS A 62 -14.61 -1.04 2.80
CA LYS A 62 -14.05 -1.40 1.50
C LYS A 62 -12.57 -1.02 1.37
N ILE A 63 -12.22 0.22 1.72
CA ILE A 63 -10.85 0.73 1.71
C ILE A 63 -9.99 -0.08 2.67
N PHE A 64 -10.43 -0.18 3.93
CA PHE A 64 -9.68 -0.89 4.97
C PHE A 64 -9.44 -2.35 4.60
N THR A 65 -10.45 -3.04 4.07
CA THR A 65 -10.34 -4.45 3.68
C THR A 65 -9.38 -4.63 2.51
N ASN A 66 -9.50 -3.79 1.47
CA ASN A 66 -8.62 -3.87 0.30
C ASN A 66 -7.15 -3.67 0.69
N ASN A 67 -6.87 -2.61 1.45
CA ASN A 67 -5.49 -2.29 1.84
C ASN A 67 -4.94 -3.27 2.88
N SER A 68 -5.77 -3.80 3.77
CA SER A 68 -5.37 -4.87 4.69
C SER A 68 -5.06 -6.17 3.96
N MET A 69 -5.80 -6.51 2.91
CA MET A 69 -5.49 -7.66 2.05
C MET A 69 -4.15 -7.47 1.33
N VAL A 70 -3.92 -6.30 0.72
CA VAL A 70 -2.63 -5.97 0.08
C VAL A 70 -1.49 -6.05 1.10
N ALA A 71 -1.66 -5.47 2.29
CA ALA A 71 -0.66 -5.55 3.35
C ALA A 71 -0.39 -6.98 3.81
N LEU A 72 -1.43 -7.81 3.97
CA LEU A 72 -1.29 -9.22 4.34
C LEU A 72 -0.53 -10.00 3.28
N LEU A 73 -0.88 -9.84 2.01
CA LEU A 73 -0.17 -10.45 0.89
C LEU A 73 1.29 -9.97 0.85
N THR A 74 1.53 -8.68 1.06
CA THR A 74 2.88 -8.09 1.14
C THR A 74 3.69 -8.73 2.27
N PHE A 75 3.11 -8.82 3.46
CA PHE A 75 3.74 -9.45 4.62
C PHE A 75 4.11 -10.91 4.38
N ILE A 76 3.15 -11.73 3.94
CA ILE A 76 3.38 -13.17 3.70
C ILE A 76 4.37 -13.37 2.55
N SER A 77 4.27 -12.58 1.48
CA SER A 77 5.19 -12.65 0.34
C SER A 77 6.65 -12.35 0.72
N GLY A 78 6.88 -11.62 1.82
CA GLY A 78 8.20 -11.36 2.37
C GLY A 78 8.96 -12.62 2.79
N LEU A 79 8.26 -13.71 3.09
CA LEU A 79 8.87 -15.01 3.38
C LEU A 79 9.55 -15.63 2.15
N PHE A 80 9.14 -15.26 0.94
CA PHE A 80 9.76 -15.73 -0.30
C PHE A 80 10.99 -14.88 -0.62
N PHE A 81 12.10 -15.23 0.03
CA PHE A 81 13.43 -14.60 -0.17
C PHE A 81 13.50 -13.11 0.16
N GLY A 82 12.49 -12.55 0.84
CA GLY A 82 12.36 -11.11 1.04
C GLY A 82 12.04 -10.32 -0.23
N LEU A 83 11.73 -10.98 -1.36
CA LEU A 83 11.55 -10.35 -2.67
C LEU A 83 10.10 -9.93 -2.95
N GLY A 84 9.12 -10.68 -2.43
CA GLY A 84 7.69 -10.42 -2.64
C GLY A 84 7.25 -8.97 -2.41
N PRO A 85 7.65 -8.32 -1.29
CA PRO A 85 7.28 -6.93 -1.02
C PRO A 85 7.75 -5.95 -2.09
N TRP A 86 8.91 -6.18 -2.71
CA TRP A 86 9.44 -5.30 -3.75
C TRP A 86 8.59 -5.33 -5.00
N PHE A 87 8.17 -6.53 -5.42
CA PHE A 87 7.28 -6.69 -6.57
C PHE A 87 5.92 -6.07 -6.31
N ILE A 88 5.35 -6.27 -5.11
CA ILE A 88 4.05 -5.70 -4.77
C ILE A 88 4.12 -4.17 -4.70
N MET A 89 5.17 -3.59 -4.09
CA MET A 89 5.35 -2.13 -4.07
C MET A 89 5.58 -1.55 -5.46
N ALA A 90 6.36 -2.22 -6.32
CA ALA A 90 6.57 -1.80 -7.70
C ALA A 90 5.26 -1.84 -8.52
N PHE A 91 4.51 -2.94 -8.42
CA PHE A 91 3.24 -3.10 -9.13
C PHE A 91 2.20 -2.06 -8.68
N ASN A 92 2.04 -1.88 -7.37
CA ASN A 92 1.12 -0.87 -6.83
C ASN A 92 1.54 0.54 -7.27
N GLY A 93 2.84 0.87 -7.21
CA GLY A 93 3.35 2.15 -7.70
C GLY A 93 3.02 2.36 -9.18
N PHE A 94 3.29 1.37 -10.01
CA PHE A 94 3.00 1.43 -11.45
C PHE A 94 1.51 1.65 -11.75
N VAL A 95 0.61 0.93 -11.08
CA VAL A 95 -0.84 1.11 -11.23
C VAL A 95 -1.27 2.51 -10.79
N VAL A 96 -0.75 3.02 -9.66
CA VAL A 96 -1.02 4.39 -9.21
C VAL A 96 -0.56 5.40 -10.26
N GLY A 97 0.61 5.22 -10.86
CA GLY A 97 1.11 6.06 -11.95
C GLY A 97 0.18 6.11 -13.16
N LEU A 98 -0.35 4.95 -13.58
CA LEU A 98 -1.34 4.87 -14.66
C LEU A 98 -2.64 5.59 -14.32
N VAL A 99 -3.13 5.44 -13.09
CA VAL A 99 -4.34 6.14 -12.62
C VAL A 99 -4.12 7.65 -12.62
N VAL A 100 -2.99 8.13 -12.09
CA VAL A 100 -2.64 9.57 -12.12
C VAL A 100 -2.63 10.10 -13.55
N PHE A 101 -2.02 9.38 -14.49
CA PHE A 101 -1.99 9.78 -15.90
C PHE A 101 -3.39 9.82 -16.52
N ALA A 102 -4.17 8.73 -16.40
CA ALA A 102 -5.49 8.62 -16.99
C ALA A 102 -6.39 9.75 -16.51
N VAL A 103 -6.32 10.03 -15.21
CA VAL A 103 -7.14 11.05 -14.58
C VAL A 103 -6.69 12.46 -14.99
N HIS A 104 -5.38 12.71 -15.14
CA HIS A 104 -4.86 13.95 -15.74
C HIS A 104 -5.37 14.17 -17.18
N ARG A 105 -5.49 13.11 -17.98
CA ARG A 105 -5.96 13.18 -19.38
C ARG A 105 -7.47 13.33 -19.55
N MET A 106 -8.27 12.79 -18.63
CA MET A 106 -9.73 12.77 -18.77
C MET A 106 -10.38 14.15 -18.61
N GLY A 107 -9.66 15.18 -18.14
CA GLY A 107 -10.06 16.61 -18.22
C GLY A 107 -11.38 17.01 -17.53
N GLY A 108 -12.14 16.06 -16.98
CA GLY A 108 -13.53 16.25 -16.52
C GLY A 108 -13.73 16.25 -15.00
N MET A 109 -12.69 15.91 -14.22
CA MET A 109 -12.68 16.19 -12.77
C MET A 109 -11.68 17.31 -12.50
N PRO A 110 -12.02 18.30 -11.66
CA PRO A 110 -11.04 19.24 -11.15
C PRO A 110 -9.86 18.45 -10.57
N MET A 111 -8.63 18.83 -10.91
CA MET A 111 -7.40 18.23 -10.35
C MET A 111 -7.48 18.14 -8.81
N GLY A 112 -8.20 19.07 -8.17
CA GLY A 112 -8.54 19.01 -6.74
C GLY A 112 -9.27 17.73 -6.31
N GLN A 113 -10.32 17.27 -6.99
CA GLN A 113 -11.06 16.04 -6.60
C GLN A 113 -10.25 14.76 -6.83
N ILE A 114 -9.41 14.77 -7.85
CA ILE A 114 -8.49 13.70 -8.22
C ILE A 114 -7.40 13.57 -7.16
N LEU A 115 -6.80 14.69 -6.80
CA LEU A 115 -5.80 14.75 -5.75
C LEU A 115 -6.45 14.46 -4.38
N LEU A 116 -7.63 14.99 -4.08
CA LEU A 116 -8.38 14.70 -2.84
C LEU A 116 -8.86 13.26 -2.76
N GLY A 117 -9.09 12.56 -3.88
CA GLY A 117 -9.50 11.16 -3.90
C GLY A 117 -8.35 10.15 -4.02
N LEU A 118 -7.14 10.56 -4.43
CA LEU A 118 -6.02 9.63 -4.69
C LEU A 118 -4.77 9.94 -3.84
N VAL A 119 -4.52 11.21 -3.52
CA VAL A 119 -3.36 11.65 -2.72
C VAL A 119 -3.51 11.35 -1.23
N PRO A 120 -4.67 11.55 -0.56
CA PRO A 120 -4.75 11.22 0.86
C PRO A 120 -4.64 9.71 1.12
N HIS A 121 -5.08 8.86 0.17
CA HIS A 121 -4.92 7.41 0.22
C HIS A 121 -3.43 7.05 0.28
N GLY A 122 -2.62 7.70 -0.58
CA GLY A 122 -1.20 7.37 -0.71
C GLY A 122 -0.31 7.72 0.49
N VAL A 123 -0.61 8.79 1.25
CA VAL A 123 0.33 9.33 2.25
C VAL A 123 0.44 8.44 3.49
N VAL A 124 -0.66 7.84 3.93
CA VAL A 124 -0.66 6.96 5.12
C VAL A 124 -0.62 5.49 4.71
N GLU A 125 -1.30 5.11 3.63
CA GLU A 125 -1.42 3.70 3.24
C GLU A 125 -0.14 3.13 2.64
N ILE A 126 0.58 3.91 1.83
CA ILE A 126 1.82 3.41 1.19
C ILE A 126 2.91 3.16 2.23
N PRO A 127 3.18 4.06 3.20
CA PRO A 127 4.07 3.74 4.31
C PRO A 127 3.61 2.55 5.15
N ALA A 128 2.31 2.37 5.34
CA ALA A 128 1.77 1.23 6.07
C ALA A 128 2.01 -0.08 5.31
N ILE A 129 1.65 -0.17 4.03
CA ILE A 129 1.90 -1.35 3.18
C ILE A 129 3.41 -1.65 3.10
N ALA A 130 4.25 -0.63 2.94
CA ALA A 130 5.70 -0.79 2.95
C ALA A 130 6.20 -1.35 4.30
N LEU A 131 5.61 -0.92 5.43
CA LEU A 131 5.89 -1.47 6.75
C LEU A 131 5.47 -2.94 6.87
N ALA A 132 4.35 -3.36 6.28
CA ALA A 132 3.98 -4.77 6.17
C ALA A 132 5.02 -5.57 5.35
N GLY A 133 5.56 -4.97 4.29
CA GLY A 133 6.67 -5.55 3.53
C GLY A 133 7.95 -5.72 4.37
N VAL A 134 8.32 -4.70 5.14
CA VAL A 134 9.43 -4.78 6.09
C VAL A 134 9.20 -5.87 7.12
N ALA A 135 7.97 -6.01 7.64
CA ALA A 135 7.60 -7.07 8.58
C ALA A 135 7.87 -8.47 8.01
N GLY A 136 7.51 -8.71 6.74
CA GLY A 136 7.75 -9.98 6.06
C GLY A 136 9.25 -10.26 5.84
N ILE A 137 10.00 -9.23 5.43
CA ILE A 137 11.47 -9.33 5.25
C ILE A 137 12.18 -9.59 6.58
N VAL A 138 11.73 -8.96 7.67
CA VAL A 138 12.27 -9.20 9.02
C VAL A 138 12.03 -10.64 9.45
N TRP A 139 10.83 -11.17 9.20
CA TRP A 139 10.52 -12.57 9.50
C TRP A 139 11.43 -13.51 8.70
N TYR A 140 11.54 -13.31 7.39
CA TYR A 140 12.44 -14.09 6.53
C TYR A 140 13.89 -14.04 7.02
N ARG A 141 14.41 -12.85 7.32
CA ARG A 141 15.80 -12.66 7.81
C ARG A 141 16.05 -13.44 9.09
N GLU A 142 15.11 -13.43 10.03
CA GLU A 142 15.27 -14.22 11.27
C GLU A 142 15.36 -15.73 10.96
N ILE A 143 14.55 -16.23 10.02
CA ILE A 143 14.58 -17.63 9.59
C ILE A 143 15.93 -18.01 8.97
N ILE A 144 16.59 -17.11 8.23
CA ILE A 144 17.84 -17.43 7.51
C ILE A 144 19.13 -17.06 8.23
N SER A 145 19.11 -16.08 9.14
CA SER A 145 20.31 -15.59 9.81
C SER A 145 20.17 -15.45 11.34
N GLY A 146 19.02 -15.79 11.91
CA GLY A 146 18.85 -15.80 13.36
C GLY A 146 19.64 -16.92 14.05
N GLU A 147 19.94 -16.73 15.32
CA GLU A 147 20.62 -17.72 16.19
C GLU A 147 19.64 -18.77 16.72
N GLY A 148 20.14 -19.95 17.08
CA GLY A 148 19.33 -21.06 17.61
C GLY A 148 18.81 -22.01 16.53
N ASP A 149 17.89 -22.90 16.91
CA ASP A 149 17.32 -23.87 15.98
C ASP A 149 16.28 -23.25 15.03
N GLY A 150 15.89 -23.99 13.99
CA GLY A 150 14.96 -23.51 12.98
C GLY A 150 13.58 -23.10 13.52
N GLY A 151 13.06 -23.81 14.52
CA GLY A 151 11.77 -23.52 15.15
C GLY A 151 11.83 -22.26 16.00
N GLU A 152 12.89 -22.09 16.79
CA GLU A 152 13.14 -20.88 17.57
C GLU A 152 13.25 -19.63 16.67
N ARG A 153 14.01 -19.74 15.58
CA ARG A 153 14.19 -18.68 14.58
C ARG A 153 12.86 -18.31 13.92
N PHE A 154 12.09 -19.31 13.50
CA PHE A 154 10.77 -19.10 12.91
C PHE A 154 9.82 -18.38 13.87
N ARG A 155 9.72 -18.86 15.13
CA ARG A 155 8.84 -18.26 16.15
C ARG A 155 9.26 -16.83 16.47
N ARG A 156 10.55 -16.58 16.66
CA ARG A 156 11.09 -15.25 16.95
C ARG A 156 10.84 -14.28 15.78
N GLY A 157 11.03 -14.76 14.56
CA GLY A 157 10.75 -14.00 13.34
C GLY A 157 9.27 -13.66 13.21
N ALA A 158 8.39 -14.64 13.48
CA ALA A 158 6.95 -14.46 13.45
C ALA A 158 6.49 -13.41 14.48
N VAL A 159 7.00 -13.46 15.72
CA VAL A 159 6.68 -12.46 16.75
C VAL A 159 7.13 -11.06 16.34
N LYS A 160 8.36 -10.91 15.82
CA LYS A 160 8.87 -9.62 15.35
C LYS A 160 8.07 -9.09 14.15
N GLY A 161 7.82 -9.95 13.16
CA GLY A 161 7.05 -9.63 11.97
C GLY A 161 5.61 -9.25 12.29
N LEU A 162 4.90 -10.05 13.09
CA LEU A 162 3.51 -9.77 13.46
C LEU A 162 3.34 -8.48 14.25
N LYS A 163 4.30 -8.08 15.09
CA LYS A 163 4.27 -6.77 15.76
C LYS A 163 4.33 -5.61 14.76
N LEU A 164 5.22 -5.69 13.78
CA LEU A 164 5.34 -4.68 12.72
C LEU A 164 4.12 -4.68 11.79
N PHE A 165 3.59 -5.87 11.46
CA PHE A 165 2.38 -6.02 10.68
C PHE A 165 1.15 -5.46 11.40
N ALA A 166 1.02 -5.70 12.71
CA ALA A 166 -0.05 -5.12 13.51
C ALA A 166 0.00 -3.58 13.51
N LEU A 167 1.21 -2.99 13.60
CA LEU A 167 1.39 -1.55 13.44
C LEU A 167 0.97 -1.08 12.05
N SER A 168 1.32 -1.81 10.98
CA SER A 168 0.84 -1.52 9.63
C SER A 168 -0.69 -1.52 9.55
N VAL A 169 -1.36 -2.56 10.07
CA VAL A 169 -2.84 -2.66 10.03
C VAL A 169 -3.48 -1.53 10.83
N LEU A 170 -2.90 -1.13 11.96
CA LEU A 170 -3.37 0.02 12.73
C LEU A 170 -3.26 1.34 11.93
N LEU A 171 -2.15 1.54 11.22
CA LEU A 171 -1.99 2.71 10.35
C LEU A 171 -3.00 2.71 9.20
N LEU A 172 -3.28 1.54 8.61
CA LEU A 172 -4.30 1.39 7.57
C LEU A 172 -5.71 1.66 8.09
N PHE A 173 -6.00 1.25 9.33
CA PHE A 173 -7.28 1.55 9.96
C PHE A 173 -7.47 3.06 10.12
N VAL A 174 -6.43 3.77 10.58
CA VAL A 174 -6.45 5.23 10.70
C VAL A 174 -6.58 5.88 9.32
N ALA A 175 -5.87 5.39 8.31
CA ALA A 175 -5.97 5.88 6.93
C ALA A 175 -7.41 5.76 6.41
N ALA A 176 -8.02 4.59 6.52
CA ALA A 176 -9.39 4.35 6.08
C ALA A 176 -10.41 5.23 6.81
N LEU A 177 -10.22 5.52 8.11
CA LEU A 177 -11.08 6.44 8.85
C LEU A 177 -10.99 7.87 8.31
N ILE A 178 -9.76 8.36 8.06
CA ILE A 178 -9.54 9.68 7.46
C ILE A 178 -10.23 9.74 6.10
N GLU A 179 -10.04 8.70 5.31
CA GLU A 179 -10.54 8.63 3.95
C GLU A 179 -12.04 8.61 3.82
N ALA A 180 -12.70 7.81 4.66
CA ALA A 180 -14.13 7.60 4.56
C ALA A 180 -14.95 8.73 5.21
N TYR A 181 -14.39 9.40 6.23
CA TYR A 181 -15.13 10.35 7.07
C TYR A 181 -14.62 11.78 7.02
N VAL A 182 -13.34 12.00 6.70
CA VAL A 182 -12.71 13.34 6.70
C VAL A 182 -12.55 13.84 5.27
N THR A 183 -12.02 13.01 4.37
CA THR A 183 -11.72 13.40 2.98
C THR A 183 -12.93 13.97 2.23
N PRO A 184 -14.14 13.38 2.26
CA PRO A 184 -15.29 13.94 1.52
C PRO A 184 -15.66 15.35 2.02
N ARG A 185 -15.69 15.54 3.34
CA ARG A 185 -16.03 16.80 3.99
C ARG A 185 -15.04 17.93 3.68
N VAL A 186 -13.76 17.60 3.54
CA VAL A 186 -12.70 18.56 3.19
C VAL A 186 -12.66 18.81 1.69
N ALA A 187 -12.98 17.79 0.87
CA ALA A 187 -12.98 17.87 -0.59
C ALA A 187 -14.19 18.63 -1.16
N GLY A 188 -15.22 18.89 -0.35
CA GLY A 188 -16.51 19.38 -0.84
C GLY A 188 -17.26 18.33 -1.66
N LEU A 189 -17.05 17.04 -1.36
CA LEU A 189 -17.74 15.89 -1.93
C LEU A 189 -18.85 15.40 -0.99
#